data_AF-B7QLA5-F1
#
_entry.id   AF-B7QLA5-F1
#
_cell.length_a   1.000
_cell.length_b   1.000
_cell.length_c   1.000
_cell.angle_alpha   90.00
_cell.angle_beta   90.00
_cell.angle_gamma   90.00
#
_symmetry.space_group_name_H-M   'P 1'
#
loop_
_entity.id
_entity.type
_entity.pdbx_description
1 polymer ?
#
loop_
_entity_poly.entity_id
_entity_poly.type
_entity_poly.pdbx_seq_one_letter_code
_entity_poly.pdbx_strand_id
1 'polypeptide(L)'
;MQMQLCKKESLKEWLNAHASNRDYGQVLDIFYQIVGAVEYIHDNGLIHRDLKPSNIFFAMDDSVKVGDFGLVTALTGGSVVATPSEPTTESLTSESGRLTDQVGTQLYMSPEQIDGLKYNQSVDVFSLGLIFFELLWPFSTQMERIQDLMNAKRLKFPDKFRKTYPSECKLIEQLLSHSSDKRPSARDIRQDCLFQPFQPSEEVANLARLRRRNLSHRHSSSLSD
;
A
#
# COMPACT_ATOMS: atom_id res chain seq x y z
N MET A 1 16.17 -7.38 22.43
CA MET A 1 15.44 -7.46 21.15
C MET A 1 16.45 -7.40 20.03
N GLN A 2 16.49 -8.43 19.19
CA GLN A 2 17.51 -8.59 18.15
C GLN A 2 17.00 -7.93 16.86
N MET A 3 17.52 -6.75 16.53
CA MET A 3 17.28 -6.10 15.24
C MET A 3 18.05 -6.86 14.17
N GLN A 4 17.36 -7.64 13.34
CA GLN A 4 17.90 -8.02 12.04
C GLN A 4 18.21 -6.72 11.28
N LEU A 5 19.45 -6.60 10.83
CA LEU A 5 19.93 -5.48 10.02
C LEU A 5 19.15 -5.51 8.69
N CYS A 6 18.06 -4.75 8.57
CA CYS A 6 17.36 -4.56 7.30
C CYS A 6 18.20 -3.66 6.38
N LYS A 7 18.15 -3.84 5.06
CA LYS A 7 18.39 -2.71 4.16
C LYS A 7 17.41 -1.63 4.63
N LYS A 8 17.89 -0.45 5.01
CA LYS A 8 17.03 0.62 5.54
C LYS A 8 16.30 1.39 4.43
N GLU A 9 16.31 0.88 3.20
CA GLU A 9 15.74 1.60 2.06
C GLU A 9 14.23 1.41 2.02
N SER A 10 13.51 2.53 2.09
CA SER A 10 12.08 2.62 1.86
C SER A 10 11.76 2.67 0.37
N LEU A 11 10.53 2.35 -0.02
CA LEU A 11 10.06 2.50 -1.39
C LEU A 11 10.18 3.96 -1.87
N LYS A 12 10.02 4.93 -0.96
CA LYS A 12 10.26 6.36 -1.25
C LYS A 12 11.69 6.60 -1.73
N GLU A 13 12.69 6.05 -1.03
CA GLU A 13 14.10 6.19 -1.39
C GLU A 13 14.40 5.48 -2.71
N TRP A 14 13.86 4.27 -2.89
CA TRP A 14 14.00 3.51 -4.13
C TRP A 14 13.41 4.25 -5.33
N LEU A 15 12.22 4.85 -5.20
CA LEU A 15 11.56 5.63 -6.25
C LEU A 15 12.39 6.85 -6.68
N ASN A 16 13.06 7.49 -5.72
CA ASN A 16 13.95 8.63 -5.97
C ASN A 16 15.24 8.19 -6.68
N ALA A 17 15.83 7.08 -6.24
CA ALA A 17 17.04 6.52 -6.86
C ALA A 17 16.79 6.03 -8.30
N HIS A 18 15.57 5.60 -8.61
CA HIS A 18 15.16 5.08 -9.92
C HIS A 18 14.23 6.06 -10.67
N ALA A 19 14.44 7.37 -10.52
CA ALA A 19 13.60 8.38 -11.18
C ALA A 19 13.79 8.45 -12.70
N SER A 20 14.90 7.95 -13.25
CA SER A 20 15.18 8.04 -14.71
C SER A 20 14.85 6.78 -15.50
N ASN A 21 14.91 5.61 -14.87
CA ASN A 21 14.61 4.33 -15.50
C ASN A 21 14.19 3.32 -14.44
N ARG A 22 13.12 2.58 -14.71
CA ARG A 22 12.59 1.52 -13.84
C ARG A 22 12.33 0.30 -14.69
N ASP A 23 12.85 -0.84 -14.26
CA ASP A 23 12.51 -2.09 -14.91
C ASP A 23 11.04 -2.43 -14.62
N TYR A 24 10.29 -2.72 -15.68
CA TYR A 24 8.86 -2.98 -15.58
C TYR A 24 8.56 -4.27 -14.80
N GLY A 25 9.37 -5.32 -14.97
CA GLY A 25 9.23 -6.56 -14.24
C GLY A 25 9.45 -6.36 -12.74
N GLN A 26 10.50 -5.62 -12.38
CA GLN A 26 10.78 -5.25 -10.99
C GLN A 26 9.66 -4.40 -10.38
N VAL A 27 9.11 -3.44 -11.12
CA VAL A 27 7.97 -2.64 -10.67
C VAL A 27 6.75 -3.51 -10.35
N LEU A 28 6.41 -4.46 -11.24
CA LEU A 28 5.29 -5.37 -11.00
C LEU A 28 5.55 -6.31 -9.82
N ASP A 29 6.77 -6.82 -9.66
CA ASP A 29 7.14 -7.67 -8.53
C ASP A 29 7.00 -6.93 -7.20
N ILE A 30 7.57 -5.71 -7.11
CA ILE A 30 7.44 -4.85 -5.94
C ILE A 30 5.97 -4.63 -5.61
N PHE A 31 5.17 -4.22 -6.59
CA PHE A 31 3.74 -3.99 -6.38
C PHE A 31 3.01 -5.26 -5.93
N TYR A 32 3.28 -6.40 -6.56
CA TYR A 32 2.69 -7.69 -6.19
C TYR A 32 2.99 -8.08 -4.74
N GLN A 33 4.23 -7.88 -4.28
CA GLN A 33 4.61 -8.13 -2.89
C GLN A 33 3.90 -7.18 -1.91
N ILE A 34 3.74 -5.89 -2.27
CA ILE A 34 2.98 -4.91 -1.47
C ILE A 34 1.53 -5.37 -1.32
N VAL A 35 0.85 -5.71 -2.42
CA VAL A 35 -0.54 -6.21 -2.40
C VAL A 35 -0.63 -7.49 -1.55
N GLY A 36 0.38 -8.36 -1.61
CA GLY A 36 0.48 -9.55 -0.77
C GLY A 36 0.51 -9.25 0.73
N ALA A 37 1.30 -8.26 1.14
CA ALA A 37 1.34 -7.81 2.52
C ALA A 37 0.01 -7.19 2.96
N VAL A 38 -0.62 -6.37 2.11
CA VAL A 38 -1.92 -5.73 2.41
C VAL A 38 -3.04 -6.76 2.51
N GLU A 39 -3.09 -7.75 1.61
CA GLU A 39 -4.05 -8.85 1.73
C GLU A 39 -3.89 -9.60 3.06
N TYR A 40 -2.65 -9.84 3.50
CA TYR A 40 -2.42 -10.47 4.80
C TYR A 40 -2.96 -9.61 5.96
N ILE A 41 -2.78 -8.29 5.92
CA ILE A 41 -3.33 -7.37 6.93
C ILE A 41 -4.87 -7.46 6.92
N HIS A 42 -5.49 -7.39 5.74
CA HIS A 42 -6.95 -7.45 5.56
C HIS A 42 -7.55 -8.80 5.99
N ASP A 43 -6.90 -9.92 5.65
CA ASP A 43 -7.31 -11.27 6.06
C ASP A 43 -7.31 -11.45 7.60
N ASN A 44 -6.53 -10.64 8.33
CA ASN A 44 -6.52 -10.60 9.80
C ASN A 44 -7.52 -9.58 10.38
N GLY A 45 -8.40 -8.99 9.56
CA GLY A 45 -9.40 -8.01 10.00
C GLY A 45 -8.80 -6.66 10.39
N LEU A 46 -7.58 -6.37 9.95
CA LEU A 46 -6.87 -5.13 10.22
C LEU A 46 -6.93 -4.19 9.00
N ILE A 47 -6.80 -2.89 9.25
CA ILE A 47 -6.63 -1.85 8.21
C ILE A 47 -5.32 -1.12 8.49
N HIS A 48 -4.52 -0.85 7.46
CA HIS A 48 -3.26 -0.13 7.61
C HIS A 48 -3.45 1.38 7.81
N ARG A 49 -4.28 2.02 6.97
CA ARG A 49 -4.69 3.44 6.99
C ARG A 49 -3.64 4.48 6.61
N ASP A 50 -2.36 4.17 6.73
CA ASP A 50 -1.26 5.07 6.34
C ASP A 50 -0.32 4.44 5.30
N LEU A 51 -0.89 3.79 4.27
CA LEU A 51 -0.08 3.22 3.19
C LEU A 51 0.49 4.35 2.33
N LYS A 52 1.82 4.42 2.30
CA LYS A 52 2.60 5.36 1.47
C LYS A 52 4.00 4.80 1.24
N PRO A 53 4.74 5.28 0.22
CA PRO A 53 6.07 4.76 -0.08
C PRO A 53 7.09 4.84 1.06
N SER A 54 6.96 5.79 2.00
CA SER A 54 7.87 5.85 3.16
C SER A 54 7.63 4.77 4.20
N ASN A 55 6.46 4.11 4.16
CA ASN A 55 6.06 3.06 5.11
C ASN A 55 6.20 1.65 4.50
N ILE A 56 6.83 1.55 3.33
CA ILE A 56 7.12 0.30 2.63
C ILE A 56 8.64 0.18 2.56
N PHE A 57 9.18 -0.94 2.99
CA PHE A 57 10.63 -1.14 3.18
C PHE A 57 11.10 -2.41 2.47
N PHE A 58 12.35 -2.39 2.01
CA PHE A 58 13.01 -3.58 1.48
C PHE A 58 13.83 -4.27 2.57
N ALA A 59 13.66 -5.59 2.71
CA ALA A 59 14.53 -6.39 3.54
C ALA A 59 15.86 -6.70 2.82
N MET A 60 16.80 -7.33 3.54
CA MET A 60 18.12 -7.67 2.97
C MET A 60 18.04 -8.68 1.82
N ASP A 61 16.99 -9.49 1.77
CA ASP A 61 16.68 -10.45 0.70
C ASP A 61 15.84 -9.83 -0.43
N ASP A 62 15.78 -8.50 -0.48
CA ASP A 62 14.97 -7.69 -1.41
C ASP A 62 13.46 -7.94 -1.33
N SER A 63 12.98 -8.64 -0.29
CA SER A 63 11.55 -8.78 -0.02
C SER A 63 10.93 -7.49 0.51
N VAL A 64 9.70 -7.21 0.11
CA VAL A 64 8.95 -6.03 0.56
C VAL A 64 8.29 -6.28 1.92
N LYS A 65 8.42 -5.31 2.83
CA LYS A 65 7.76 -5.28 4.13
C LYS A 65 6.98 -3.99 4.30
N VAL A 66 5.69 -4.12 4.62
CA VAL A 66 4.85 -3.00 5.03
C VAL A 66 5.08 -2.76 6.53
N GLY A 67 5.43 -1.53 6.89
CA GLY A 67 5.74 -1.11 8.26
C GLY A 67 4.91 0.10 8.69
N ASP A 68 5.22 0.61 9.89
CA ASP A 68 4.52 1.73 10.54
C ASP A 68 3.02 1.49 10.79
N PHE A 69 2.75 0.55 11.71
CA PHE A 69 1.39 0.19 12.13
C PHE A 69 0.75 1.19 13.10
N GLY A 70 1.26 2.44 13.18
CA GLY A 70 0.84 3.44 14.17
C GLY A 70 -0.66 3.78 14.14
N LEU A 71 -1.34 3.53 13.01
CA LEU A 71 -2.78 3.75 12.86
C LEU A 71 -3.60 2.47 12.67
N VAL A 72 -2.97 1.30 12.78
CA VAL A 72 -3.65 0.02 12.53
C VAL A 72 -4.70 -0.24 13.60
N THR A 73 -5.86 -0.70 13.14
CA THR A 73 -7.01 -0.97 14.00
C THR A 73 -7.76 -2.17 13.49
N ALA A 74 -8.32 -2.94 14.43
CA ALA A 74 -9.23 -4.02 14.14
C ALA A 74 -10.60 -3.51 13.69
N LEU A 75 -11.20 -4.19 12.72
CA LEU A 75 -12.57 -3.96 12.29
C LEU A 75 -13.56 -4.44 13.37
N THR A 76 -14.08 -3.54 14.20
CA THR A 76 -15.21 -3.84 15.09
C THR A 76 -16.53 -3.52 14.36
N GLY A 77 -17.24 -4.54 13.87
CA GLY A 77 -18.57 -4.35 13.26
C GLY A 77 -18.59 -3.88 11.79
N GLY A 78 -17.52 -4.14 11.03
CA GLY A 78 -17.48 -3.95 9.56
C GLY A 78 -17.10 -2.55 9.08
N SER A 79 -16.98 -1.56 9.97
CA SER A 79 -16.47 -0.24 9.63
C SER A 79 -15.93 0.47 10.87
N VAL A 80 -14.89 1.27 10.68
CA VAL A 80 -14.26 2.05 11.76
C VAL A 80 -14.83 3.47 11.77
N VAL A 81 -15.28 3.91 12.93
CA VAL A 81 -15.65 5.32 13.16
C VAL A 81 -14.35 6.13 13.16
N ALA A 82 -14.26 7.15 12.34
CA ALA A 82 -13.14 8.08 12.37
C ALA A 82 -13.11 8.75 13.75
N THR A 83 -12.21 8.32 14.62
CA THR A 83 -11.77 9.17 15.73
C THR A 83 -10.92 10.25 15.09
N PRO A 84 -11.24 11.55 15.25
CA PRO A 84 -10.32 12.62 14.88
C PRO A 84 -8.99 12.30 15.53
N SER A 85 -7.91 12.23 14.75
CA SER A 85 -6.58 12.00 15.28
C SER A 85 -6.30 13.06 16.35
N GLU A 86 -6.19 12.63 17.61
CA GLU A 86 -5.54 13.42 18.65
C GLU A 86 -4.13 13.77 18.13
N PRO A 87 -3.73 15.06 18.15
CA PRO A 87 -2.39 15.43 17.72
C PRO A 87 -1.40 14.77 18.67
N THR A 88 -0.64 13.80 18.19
CA THR A 88 0.49 13.25 18.94
C THR A 88 1.47 14.37 19.20
N THR A 89 1.51 14.79 20.46
CA THR A 89 2.38 15.82 21.04
C THR A 89 3.82 15.33 21.07
N GLU A 90 4.48 15.19 19.92
CA GLU A 90 5.92 14.97 19.87
C GLU A 90 6.64 16.09 19.10
N SER A 91 7.50 16.77 19.87
CA SER A 91 8.63 17.65 19.54
C SER A 91 8.46 18.75 18.48
N LEU A 92 8.47 19.98 19.01
CA LEU A 92 8.59 21.26 18.33
C LEU A 92 9.99 21.42 17.71
N THR A 93 10.23 20.93 16.50
CA THR A 93 11.36 21.40 15.67
C THR A 93 10.96 21.47 14.18
N SER A 94 11.13 22.66 13.58
CA SER A 94 10.96 23.05 12.17
C SER A 94 9.55 22.97 11.53
N GLU A 95 8.87 24.12 11.45
CA GLU A 95 7.54 24.28 10.83
C GLU A 95 7.49 24.00 9.31
N SER A 96 8.58 24.17 8.57
CA SER A 96 8.58 23.93 7.11
C SER A 96 8.57 22.45 6.72
N GLY A 97 9.13 21.56 7.55
CA GLY A 97 9.18 20.11 7.28
C GLY A 97 7.87 19.39 7.63
N ARG A 98 7.20 19.82 8.71
CA ARG A 98 5.94 19.21 9.18
C ARG A 98 4.77 19.45 8.22
N LEU A 99 4.70 20.63 7.61
CA LEU A 99 3.70 20.94 6.60
C LEU A 99 3.89 20.07 5.34
N THR A 100 5.13 19.86 4.89
CA THR A 100 5.41 18.97 3.75
C THR A 100 5.16 17.50 4.06
N ASP A 101 5.42 17.05 5.29
CA ASP A 101 5.19 15.66 5.70
C ASP A 101 3.69 15.35 5.92
N GLN A 102 2.92 16.30 6.45
CA GLN A 102 1.46 16.18 6.54
C GLN A 102 0.79 16.22 5.16
N VAL A 103 1.22 17.13 4.27
CA VAL A 103 0.76 17.17 2.87
C VAL A 103 1.16 15.88 2.14
N GLY A 104 2.36 15.36 2.39
CA GLY A 104 2.84 14.09 1.82
C GLY A 104 2.02 12.88 2.25
N THR A 105 1.55 12.86 3.50
CA THR A 105 0.67 11.81 4.03
C THR A 105 -0.74 11.90 3.44
N GLN A 106 -1.29 13.11 3.28
CA GLN A 106 -2.61 13.33 2.67
C GLN A 106 -2.69 12.93 1.19
N LEU A 107 -1.55 12.89 0.50
CA LEU A 107 -1.51 12.56 -0.92
C LEU A 107 -2.09 11.16 -1.18
N TYR A 108 -1.83 10.19 -0.30
CA TYR A 108 -2.26 8.79 -0.45
C TYR A 108 -3.60 8.44 0.17
N MET A 109 -4.17 9.34 0.98
CA MET A 109 -5.45 9.09 1.64
C MET A 109 -6.61 9.07 0.65
N SER A 110 -7.55 8.16 0.89
CA SER A 110 -8.78 8.05 0.12
C SER A 110 -9.73 9.23 0.41
N PRO A 111 -10.72 9.52 -0.46
CA PRO A 111 -11.69 10.58 -0.24
C PRO A 111 -12.42 10.44 1.11
N GLU A 112 -12.86 9.24 1.45
CA GLU A 112 -13.58 8.98 2.70
C GLU A 112 -12.71 9.14 3.96
N GLN A 113 -11.38 8.97 3.86
CA GLN A 113 -10.46 9.29 4.96
C GLN A 113 -10.32 10.81 5.13
N ILE A 114 -10.19 11.54 4.03
CA ILE A 114 -10.05 13.01 4.04
C ILE A 114 -11.31 13.67 4.59
N ASP A 115 -12.48 13.16 4.20
CA ASP A 115 -13.78 13.66 4.63
C ASP A 115 -14.15 13.23 6.07
N GLY A 116 -13.32 12.43 6.73
CA GLY A 116 -13.58 11.92 8.09
C GLY A 116 -14.80 11.00 8.18
N LEU A 117 -15.17 10.37 7.06
CA LEU A 117 -16.31 9.46 7.00
C LEU A 117 -15.97 8.10 7.61
N LYS A 118 -16.98 7.26 7.79
CA LYS A 118 -16.74 5.85 8.13
C LYS A 118 -16.09 5.14 6.96
N TYR A 119 -15.07 4.34 7.23
CA TYR A 119 -14.34 3.63 6.21
C TYR A 119 -14.01 2.19 6.60
N ASN A 120 -13.50 1.42 5.65
CA ASN A 120 -13.10 0.02 5.82
C ASN A 120 -11.75 -0.22 5.11
N GLN A 121 -11.38 -1.47 4.92
CA GLN A 121 -10.13 -1.89 4.26
C GLN A 121 -9.91 -1.31 2.84
N SER A 122 -10.96 -0.84 2.15
CA SER A 122 -10.90 -0.22 0.83
C SER A 122 -10.03 1.05 0.78
N VAL A 123 -9.76 1.69 1.92
CA VAL A 123 -8.90 2.88 1.99
C VAL A 123 -7.46 2.52 1.61
N ASP A 124 -6.99 1.37 2.06
CA ASP A 124 -5.66 0.85 1.71
C ASP A 124 -5.58 0.55 0.21
N VAL A 125 -6.68 0.08 -0.40
CA VAL A 125 -6.77 -0.18 -1.84
C VAL A 125 -6.65 1.12 -2.66
N PHE A 126 -7.21 2.22 -2.16
CA PHE A 126 -7.03 3.51 -2.81
C PHE A 126 -5.57 3.96 -2.77
N SER A 127 -4.92 3.82 -1.61
CA SER A 127 -3.49 4.12 -1.46
C SER A 127 -2.63 3.24 -2.37
N LEU A 128 -2.95 1.95 -2.51
CA LEU A 128 -2.30 1.03 -3.46
C LEU A 128 -2.38 1.54 -4.90
N GLY A 129 -3.52 2.09 -5.32
CA GLY A 129 -3.68 2.66 -6.67
C GLY A 129 -2.71 3.81 -6.96
N LEU A 130 -2.51 4.69 -5.97
CA LEU A 130 -1.57 5.80 -6.09
C LEU A 130 -0.11 5.34 -6.06
N ILE A 131 0.20 4.35 -5.21
CA ILE A 131 1.53 3.73 -5.17
C ILE A 131 1.85 3.04 -6.49
N PHE A 132 0.89 2.34 -7.10
CA PHE A 132 1.11 1.66 -8.37
C PHE A 132 1.35 2.63 -9.51
N PHE A 133 0.55 3.71 -9.57
CA PHE A 133 0.77 4.79 -10.53
C PHE A 133 2.18 5.39 -10.37
N GLU A 134 2.58 5.70 -9.14
CA GLU A 134 3.89 6.27 -8.85
C GLU A 134 5.04 5.31 -9.15
N LEU A 135 4.87 4.00 -9.02
CA LEU A 135 5.85 2.99 -9.41
C LEU A 135 6.09 2.99 -10.93
N LEU A 136 5.03 3.05 -11.72
CA LEU A 136 5.08 2.99 -13.19
C LEU A 136 5.49 4.32 -13.85
N TRP A 137 5.18 5.43 -13.19
CA TRP A 137 5.34 6.77 -13.75
C TRP A 137 6.44 7.56 -13.02
N PRO A 138 7.65 7.66 -13.59
CA PRO A 138 8.71 8.48 -13.02
C PRO A 138 8.42 9.98 -13.14
N PHE A 139 8.86 10.76 -12.15
CA PHE A 139 8.68 12.21 -12.09
C PHE A 139 10.03 12.92 -12.12
N SER A 140 10.10 14.05 -12.82
CA SER A 140 11.33 14.85 -12.90
C SER A 140 11.48 15.77 -11.68
N THR A 141 10.35 16.19 -11.10
CA THR A 141 10.34 17.09 -9.94
C THR A 141 9.29 16.69 -8.90
N GLN A 142 9.49 17.13 -7.66
CA GLN A 142 8.51 16.92 -6.59
C GLN A 142 7.17 17.62 -6.88
N MET A 143 7.19 18.77 -7.57
CA MET A 143 5.98 19.51 -7.93
C MET A 143 5.14 18.74 -8.95
N GLU A 144 5.78 18.24 -10.01
CA GLU A 144 5.15 17.39 -11.02
C GLU A 144 4.51 16.17 -10.39
N ARG A 145 5.26 15.48 -9.51
CA ARG A 145 4.77 14.34 -8.74
C ARG A 145 3.50 14.65 -7.95
N ILE A 146 3.47 15.76 -7.20
CA ILE A 146 2.29 16.15 -6.43
C ILE A 146 1.11 16.43 -7.37
N GLN A 147 1.33 17.19 -8.44
CA GLN A 147 0.28 17.54 -9.39
C GLN A 147 -0.31 16.31 -10.08
N ASP A 148 0.52 15.38 -10.53
CA ASP A 148 0.09 14.16 -11.21
C ASP A 148 -0.61 13.20 -10.26
N LEU A 149 -0.15 13.04 -9.01
CA LEU A 149 -0.86 12.24 -8.01
C LEU A 149 -2.22 12.86 -7.66
N MET A 150 -2.32 14.18 -7.53
CA MET A 150 -3.61 14.87 -7.35
C MET A 150 -4.54 14.72 -8.57
N ASN A 151 -3.99 14.67 -9.78
CA ASN A 151 -4.75 14.38 -11.00
C ASN A 151 -5.22 12.93 -11.03
N ALA A 152 -4.37 11.97 -10.67
CA ALA A 152 -4.68 10.55 -10.59
C ALA A 152 -5.83 10.27 -9.61
N LYS A 153 -5.86 10.97 -8.46
CA LYS A 153 -7.00 10.92 -7.51
C LYS A 153 -8.34 11.30 -8.15
N ARG A 154 -8.32 12.04 -9.26
CA ARG A 154 -9.50 12.45 -10.05
C ARG A 154 -9.63 11.65 -11.36
N LEU A 155 -8.93 10.52 -11.45
CA LEU A 155 -8.85 9.64 -12.63
C LEU A 155 -8.32 10.34 -13.89
N LYS A 156 -7.53 11.41 -13.71
CA LYS A 156 -6.85 12.13 -14.80
C LYS A 156 -5.40 11.69 -14.81
N PHE A 157 -5.00 11.00 -15.88
CA PHE A 157 -3.63 10.52 -16.07
C PHE A 157 -3.02 11.17 -17.33
N PRO A 158 -1.69 11.33 -17.40
CA PRO A 158 -1.01 11.76 -18.62
C PRO A 158 -1.37 10.85 -19.80
N ASP A 159 -1.59 11.42 -20.99
CA ASP A 159 -1.94 10.64 -22.19
C ASP A 159 -0.87 9.59 -22.53
N LYS A 160 0.40 9.94 -22.32
CA LYS A 160 1.53 9.03 -22.51
C LYS A 160 1.44 7.84 -21.54
N PHE A 161 1.07 8.06 -20.27
CA PHE A 161 0.87 7.00 -19.30
C PHE A 161 -0.19 6.00 -19.77
N ARG A 162 -1.37 6.49 -20.18
CA ARG A 162 -2.47 5.64 -20.68
C ARG A 162 -2.08 4.80 -21.89
N LYS A 163 -1.27 5.35 -22.79
CA LYS A 163 -0.77 4.65 -23.99
C LYS A 163 0.31 3.63 -23.68
N THR A 164 1.19 3.94 -22.73
CA THR A 164 2.30 3.06 -22.34
C THR A 164 1.84 1.90 -21.45
N TYR A 165 0.89 2.14 -20.55
CA TYR A 165 0.43 1.17 -19.54
C TYR A 165 -1.10 1.03 -19.53
N PRO A 166 -1.73 0.57 -20.63
CA PRO A 166 -3.19 0.56 -20.74
C PRO A 166 -3.88 -0.38 -19.74
N SER A 167 -3.30 -1.55 -19.50
CA SER A 167 -3.87 -2.56 -18.60
C SER A 167 -3.72 -2.14 -17.13
N GLU A 168 -2.56 -1.61 -16.77
CA GLU A 168 -2.26 -1.09 -15.44
C GLU A 168 -3.09 0.16 -15.16
N CYS A 169 -3.24 1.05 -16.14
CA CYS A 169 -4.10 2.22 -16.01
C CYS A 169 -5.55 1.80 -15.71
N LYS A 170 -6.06 0.77 -16.38
CA LYS A 170 -7.40 0.24 -16.11
C LYS A 170 -7.52 -0.30 -14.68
N LEU A 171 -6.53 -1.04 -14.20
CA LEU A 171 -6.50 -1.52 -12.82
C LEU A 171 -6.43 -0.34 -11.84
N ILE A 172 -5.52 0.61 -12.05
CA ILE A 172 -5.38 1.83 -11.22
C ILE A 172 -6.70 2.62 -11.16
N GLU A 173 -7.44 2.74 -12.26
CA GLU A 173 -8.75 3.39 -12.26
C GLU A 173 -9.78 2.68 -11.35
N GLN A 174 -9.74 1.34 -11.28
CA GLN A 174 -10.58 0.57 -10.37
C GLN A 174 -10.18 0.80 -8.91
N LEU A 175 -8.86 0.79 -8.62
CA LEU A 175 -8.32 1.03 -7.28
C LEU A 175 -8.63 2.44 -6.78
N LEU A 176 -8.62 3.43 -7.67
CA LEU A 176 -8.88 4.84 -7.38
C LEU A 176 -10.36 5.26 -7.49
N SER A 177 -11.28 4.31 -7.59
CA SER A 177 -12.72 4.60 -7.54
C SER A 177 -13.08 5.40 -6.29
N HIS A 178 -13.84 6.50 -6.45
CA HIS A 178 -14.37 7.28 -5.33
C HIS A 178 -15.43 6.52 -4.54
N SER A 179 -16.12 5.58 -5.21
CA SER A 179 -17.00 4.61 -4.57
C SER A 179 -16.13 3.50 -3.98
N SER A 180 -16.02 3.43 -2.65
CA SER A 180 -15.18 2.46 -1.94
C SER A 180 -15.58 1.01 -2.18
N ASP A 181 -16.87 0.75 -2.36
CA ASP A 181 -17.50 -0.54 -2.66
C ASP A 181 -17.17 -1.07 -4.07
N LYS A 182 -16.75 -0.19 -4.99
CA LYS A 182 -16.34 -0.59 -6.34
C LYS A 182 -14.85 -0.95 -6.45
N ARG A 183 -14.07 -0.69 -5.39
CA ARG A 183 -12.66 -1.05 -5.38
C ARG A 183 -12.53 -2.57 -5.18
N PRO A 184 -11.67 -3.26 -5.94
CA PRO A 184 -11.42 -4.69 -5.75
C PRO A 184 -10.80 -4.96 -4.38
N SER A 185 -10.95 -6.17 -3.85
CA SER A 185 -10.19 -6.55 -2.65
C SER A 185 -8.71 -6.75 -2.98
N ALA A 186 -7.82 -6.67 -1.98
CA ALA A 186 -6.40 -6.97 -2.18
C ALA A 186 -6.16 -8.38 -2.77
N ARG A 187 -7.05 -9.33 -2.44
CA ARG A 187 -7.05 -10.67 -3.03
C ARG A 187 -7.39 -10.67 -4.51
N ASP A 188 -8.42 -9.94 -4.91
CA ASP A 188 -8.80 -9.83 -6.33
C ASP A 188 -7.66 -9.18 -7.14
N ILE A 189 -7.00 -8.17 -6.57
CA ILE A 189 -5.82 -7.53 -7.18
C ILE A 189 -4.69 -8.54 -7.37
N ARG A 190 -4.36 -9.37 -6.36
CA ARG A 190 -3.33 -10.41 -6.48
C ARG A 190 -3.64 -11.46 -7.57
N GLN A 191 -4.91 -11.65 -7.88
CA GLN A 191 -5.35 -12.60 -8.90
C GLN A 191 -5.46 -12.01 -10.30
N ASP A 192 -5.24 -10.70 -10.45
CA ASP A 192 -5.27 -10.03 -11.75
C ASP A 192 -4.25 -10.62 -12.73
N CYS A 193 -4.59 -10.63 -14.02
CA CYS A 193 -3.76 -11.24 -15.06
C CYS A 193 -2.39 -10.58 -15.19
N LEU A 194 -2.26 -9.30 -14.80
CA LEU A 194 -0.98 -8.58 -14.76
C LEU A 194 0.07 -9.26 -13.88
N PHE A 195 -0.36 -10.01 -12.86
CA PHE A 195 0.56 -10.62 -11.89
C PHE A 195 0.75 -12.13 -12.07
N GLN A 196 0.23 -12.72 -13.14
CA GLN A 196 0.43 -14.15 -13.43
C GLN A 196 1.89 -14.62 -13.33
N PRO A 197 2.89 -13.88 -13.82
CA PRO A 197 4.29 -14.31 -13.71
C PRO A 197 4.81 -14.46 -12.26
N PHE A 198 4.17 -13.77 -11.30
CA PHE A 198 4.58 -13.73 -9.89
C PHE A 198 3.72 -14.62 -8.99
N GLN A 199 2.66 -15.22 -9.54
CA GLN A 199 1.81 -16.12 -8.78
C GLN A 199 2.59 -17.41 -8.45
N PRO A 200 2.61 -17.83 -7.17
CA PRO A 200 3.25 -19.08 -6.80
C PRO A 200 2.56 -20.24 -7.52
N SER A 201 3.33 -21.26 -7.90
CA SER A 201 2.75 -22.50 -8.41
C SER A 201 1.74 -23.08 -7.41
N GLU A 202 0.74 -23.81 -7.90
CA GLU A 202 -0.28 -24.42 -7.04
C GLU A 202 0.33 -25.23 -5.87
N GLU A 203 1.42 -25.94 -6.13
CA GLU A 203 2.14 -26.72 -5.12
C GLU A 203 2.67 -25.84 -3.98
N VAL A 204 3.32 -24.72 -4.32
CA VAL A 204 3.86 -23.77 -3.33
C VAL A 204 2.73 -23.09 -2.57
N ALA A 205 1.64 -22.73 -3.26
CA ALA A 205 0.46 -22.14 -2.64
C ALA A 205 -0.19 -23.12 -1.64
N ASN A 206 -0.30 -24.40 -2.00
CA ASN A 206 -0.87 -25.43 -1.13
C ASN A 206 0.00 -25.70 0.11
N LEU A 207 1.33 -25.73 -0.04
CA LEU A 207 2.25 -25.84 1.09
C LEU A 207 2.16 -24.64 2.05
N ALA A 208 2.04 -23.42 1.51
CA ALA A 208 1.86 -22.22 2.32
C ALA A 208 0.53 -22.25 3.09
N ARG A 209 -0.57 -22.68 2.45
CA ARG A 209 -1.88 -22.86 3.11
C ARG A 209 -1.81 -23.89 4.24
N LEU A 210 -1.12 -25.01 4.02
CA LEU A 210 -0.95 -26.05 5.04
C LEU A 210 -0.14 -25.55 6.24
N ARG A 211 0.96 -24.81 5.99
CA ARG A 211 1.76 -24.17 7.05
C ARG A 211 0.93 -23.18 7.86
N ARG A 212 0.13 -22.32 7.21
CA ARG A 212 -0.73 -21.34 7.90
C ARG A 212 -1.77 -22.00 8.81
N ARG A 213 -2.42 -23.08 8.36
CA ARG A 213 -3.35 -23.88 9.19
C ARG A 213 -2.67 -24.49 10.41
N ASN A 214 -1.46 -25.00 10.25
CA ASN A 214 -0.72 -25.61 11.36
C ASN A 214 -0.23 -24.57 12.39
N LEU A 215 0.07 -23.34 11.95
CA LEU A 215 0.44 -22.23 12.83
C LEU A 215 -0.75 -21.71 13.63
N SER A 216 -1.95 -21.60 13.03
CA SER A 216 -3.16 -21.17 13.75
C SER A 216 -3.62 -22.19 14.80
N HIS A 217 -3.44 -23.49 14.55
CA HIS A 217 -3.73 -24.55 15.55
C HIS A 217 -2.77 -24.55 16.75
N ARG A 218 -1.52 -24.08 16.59
CA ARG A 218 -0.56 -23.97 17.70
C ARG A 218 -0.82 -22.77 18.61
N HIS A 219 -1.42 -21.70 18.11
CA HIS A 219 -1.80 -20.54 18.94
C HIS A 219 -3.14 -20.72 19.68
N SER A 220 -4.05 -21.57 19.18
CA SER A 220 -5.28 -21.90 19.91
C SER A 220 -5.06 -22.90 21.07
N SER A 221 -3.94 -23.63 21.07
CA SER A 221 -3.61 -24.62 22.10
C SER A 221 -2.73 -24.08 23.23
N SER A 222 -2.24 -22.84 23.13
CA SER A 222 -1.44 -22.16 24.17
C SER A 222 -2.25 -21.20 25.07
N LEU A 223 -3.58 -21.23 24.98
CA LEU A 223 -4.51 -20.40 25.77
C LEU A 223 -5.43 -21.26 26.66
N SER A 224 -5.09 -22.54 26.86
CA SER A 224 -5.92 -23.52 27.57
C SER A 224 -5.27 -24.14 28.80
N ASP A 225 -4.10 -23.65 29.23
CA ASP A 225 -3.40 -24.09 30.45
C ASP A 225 -3.17 -22.91 31.40
#